data_AF-A0A961QK03-F1
#
_entry.id   AF-A0A961QK03-F1
#
_cell.length_a   1.000
_cell.length_b   1.000
_cell.length_c   1.000
_cell.angle_alpha   90.00
_cell.angle_beta   90.00
_cell.angle_gamma   90.00
#
_symmetry.space_group_name_H-M   'P 1'
#
loop_
_entity.id
_entity.type
_entity.pdbx_description
1 polymer ?
#
loop_
_entity_poly.entity_id
_entity_poly.type
_entity_poly.pdbx_seq_one_letter_code
_entity_poly.pdbx_strand_id
1 'polypeptide(L)'
;GTPAARMPQVAGGAIKERAARLRALGEELAQAHLATQVGREHRVLLEGPRMGRTEQFTEVALAEDGPVGEIVSLRIKGQDGRQLLA
;
A
#
# COMPACT_ATOMS: atom_id res chain seq x y z
N GLY A 1 34.55 1.04 -0.77
CA GLY A 1 33.48 1.11 -1.80
C GLY A 1 32.69 -0.18 -1.79
N THR A 2 31.36 -0.11 -1.99
CA THR A 2 30.49 -1.30 -2.05
C THR A 2 30.88 -2.19 -3.24
N PRO A 3 30.65 -3.52 -3.19
CA PRO A 3 30.89 -4.40 -4.34
C PRO A 3 30.20 -3.93 -5.62
N ALA A 4 28.99 -3.35 -5.52
CA ALA A 4 28.24 -2.81 -6.65
C ALA A 4 28.96 -1.67 -7.40
N ALA A 5 29.80 -0.89 -6.70
CA ALA A 5 30.56 0.19 -7.34
C ALA A 5 31.68 -0.33 -8.26
N ARG A 6 32.06 -1.61 -8.15
CA ARG A 6 33.07 -2.26 -9.01
C ARG A 6 32.47 -2.91 -10.26
N MET A 7 31.16 -2.98 -10.37
CA MET A 7 30.46 -3.57 -11.51
C MET A 7 30.35 -2.56 -12.66
N PRO A 8 30.28 -3.00 -13.94
CA PRO A 8 29.91 -2.13 -15.04
C PRO A 8 28.58 -1.43 -14.75
N GLN A 9 28.58 -0.10 -14.78
CA GLN A 9 27.40 0.69 -14.45
C GLN A 9 26.43 0.74 -15.63
N VAL A 10 25.13 0.65 -15.33
CA VAL A 10 24.09 0.88 -16.33
C VAL A 10 23.99 2.38 -16.60
N ALA A 11 23.77 2.76 -17.86
CA ALA A 11 23.60 4.17 -18.22
C ALA A 11 22.45 4.83 -17.43
N GLY A 12 22.71 6.01 -16.87
CA GLY A 12 21.75 6.71 -16.00
C GLY A 12 20.39 6.99 -16.65
N GLY A 13 20.37 7.25 -17.97
CA GLY A 13 19.13 7.41 -18.73
C GLY A 13 18.27 6.14 -18.70
N ALA A 14 18.87 4.99 -18.97
CA ALA A 14 18.18 3.69 -18.94
C ALA A 14 17.67 3.34 -17.52
N ILE A 15 18.40 3.72 -16.47
CA ILE A 15 17.94 3.54 -15.08
C ILE A 15 16.67 4.37 -14.83
N LYS A 16 16.68 5.66 -15.20
CA LYS A 16 15.54 6.56 -15.00
C LYS A 16 14.30 6.08 -15.75
N GLU A 17 14.47 5.69 -17.01
CA GLU A 17 13.39 5.22 -17.88
C GLU A 17 12.74 3.94 -17.34
N ARG A 18 13.56 2.96 -16.92
CA ARG A 18 13.06 1.71 -16.31
C ARG A 18 12.34 1.96 -15.00
N ALA A 19 12.89 2.82 -14.15
CA ALA A 19 12.28 3.17 -12.87
C ALA A 19 10.93 3.90 -13.06
N ALA A 20 10.82 4.77 -14.07
CA ALA A 20 9.56 5.44 -14.40
C ALA A 20 8.48 4.43 -14.83
N ARG A 21 8.81 3.53 -15.76
CA ARG A 21 7.87 2.47 -16.18
C ARG A 21 7.44 1.55 -15.04
N LEU A 22 8.40 1.14 -14.20
CA LEU A 22 8.11 0.27 -13.06
C LEU A 22 7.16 0.96 -12.06
N ARG A 23 7.37 2.25 -11.77
CA ARG A 23 6.48 3.00 -10.87
C ARG A 23 5.08 3.17 -11.44
N ALA A 24 4.97 3.50 -12.73
CA ALA A 24 3.67 3.63 -13.40
C ALA A 24 2.87 2.33 -13.32
N LEU A 25 3.49 1.19 -13.68
CA LEU A 25 2.85 -0.12 -13.56
C LEU A 25 2.52 -0.46 -12.10
N GLY A 26 3.41 -0.13 -11.16
CA GLY A 26 3.18 -0.33 -9.73
C GLY A 26 1.96 0.43 -9.22
N GLU A 27 1.77 1.67 -9.68
CA GLU A 27 0.60 2.48 -9.34
C GLU A 27 -0.69 1.88 -9.91
N GLU A 28 -0.69 1.46 -11.17
CA GLU A 28 -1.83 0.77 -11.79
C GLU A 28 -2.24 -0.50 -11.00
N LEU A 29 -1.26 -1.33 -10.64
CA LEU A 29 -1.50 -2.55 -9.88
C LEU A 29 -1.95 -2.28 -8.45
N ALA A 30 -1.43 -1.23 -7.81
CA ALA A 30 -1.89 -0.81 -6.49
C ALA A 30 -3.35 -0.36 -6.52
N GLN A 31 -3.75 0.44 -7.51
CA GLN A 31 -5.15 0.85 -7.69
C GLN A 31 -6.07 -0.34 -7.93
N ALA A 32 -5.66 -1.25 -8.81
CA ALA A 32 -6.42 -2.47 -9.08
C ALA A 32 -6.60 -3.30 -7.81
N HIS A 33 -5.54 -3.47 -7.02
CA HIS A 33 -5.59 -4.17 -5.73
C HIS A 33 -6.60 -3.52 -4.78
N LEU A 34 -6.52 -2.21 -4.55
CA LEU A 34 -7.44 -1.47 -3.67
C LEU A 34 -8.90 -1.63 -4.12
N ALA A 35 -9.15 -1.52 -5.42
CA ALA A 35 -10.49 -1.70 -5.99
C ALA A 35 -11.05 -3.10 -5.70
N THR A 36 -10.22 -4.15 -5.74
CA THR A 36 -10.67 -5.52 -5.44
C THR A 36 -11.01 -5.75 -3.97
N GLN A 37 -10.55 -4.90 -3.05
CA GLN A 37 -10.87 -5.02 -1.62
C GLN A 37 -12.21 -4.39 -1.25
N VAL A 38 -12.77 -3.51 -2.10
CA VAL A 38 -14.05 -2.86 -1.81
C VAL A 38 -15.16 -3.90 -1.68
N GLY A 39 -15.92 -3.80 -0.59
CA GLY A 39 -17.00 -4.73 -0.24
C GLY A 39 -16.53 -6.00 0.47
N ARG A 40 -15.22 -6.25 0.63
CA ARG A 40 -14.68 -7.36 1.41
C ARG A 40 -14.58 -7.01 2.90
N GLU A 41 -14.57 -8.06 3.72
CA GLU A 41 -14.27 -7.97 5.14
C GLU A 41 -12.79 -8.32 5.37
N HIS A 42 -12.12 -7.52 6.18
CA HIS A 42 -10.72 -7.74 6.55
C HIS A 42 -10.55 -7.70 8.05
N ARG A 43 -9.60 -8.49 8.54
CA ARG A 43 -9.03 -8.33 9.87
C ARG A 43 -8.00 -7.22 9.82
N VAL A 44 -8.21 -6.17 10.61
CA VAL A 44 -7.43 -4.93 10.58
C VAL A 44 -6.85 -4.69 11.96
N LEU A 45 -5.51 -4.61 12.05
CA LEU A 45 -4.82 -4.14 13.24
C LEU A 45 -4.89 -2.62 13.28
N LEU A 46 -5.48 -2.05 14.34
CA LEU A 46 -5.55 -0.60 14.53
C LEU A 46 -4.23 -0.08 15.13
N GLU A 47 -3.45 0.64 14.35
CA GLU A 47 -2.17 1.24 14.76
C GLU A 47 -2.35 2.68 15.28
N GLY A 48 -3.50 3.31 15.02
CA GLY A 48 -3.91 4.59 15.57
C GLY A 48 -5.43 4.71 15.63
N PRO A 49 -6.00 5.76 16.26
CA PRO A 49 -7.44 5.84 16.52
C PRO A 49 -8.29 5.73 15.25
N ARG A 50 -7.81 6.25 14.12
CA ARG A 50 -8.52 6.20 12.83
C ARG A 50 -7.73 5.53 11.70
N MET A 51 -6.73 4.73 12.06
CA MET A 51 -5.82 4.11 11.11
C MET A 51 -5.47 2.69 11.54
N GLY A 52 -5.54 1.76 10.59
CA GLY A 52 -5.06 0.41 10.77
C GLY A 52 -4.50 -0.19 9.50
N ARG A 53 -4.08 -1.45 9.58
CA ARG A 53 -3.60 -2.22 8.44
C ARG A 53 -4.23 -3.59 8.39
N THR A 54 -4.60 -4.01 7.19
CA THR A 54 -5.01 -5.39 6.92
C THR A 54 -3.85 -6.37 7.17
N GLU A 55 -4.14 -7.67 7.18
CA GLU A 55 -3.11 -8.74 7.20
C GLU A 55 -2.10 -8.63 6.04
N GLN A 56 -2.47 -7.93 4.95
CA GLN A 56 -1.62 -7.66 3.78
C GLN A 56 -0.90 -6.30 3.86
N PHE A 57 -0.91 -5.65 5.03
CA PHE A 57 -0.34 -4.33 5.29
C PHE A 57 -0.98 -3.17 4.49
N THR A 58 -2.10 -3.41 3.79
CA THR A 58 -2.85 -2.33 3.15
C THR A 58 -3.46 -1.44 4.23
N GLU A 59 -3.21 -0.13 4.16
CA GLU A 59 -3.73 0.86 5.11
C GLU A 59 -5.25 1.00 5.00
N VAL A 60 -5.89 1.20 6.15
CA VAL A 60 -7.33 1.34 6.31
C VAL A 60 -7.61 2.54 7.18
N ALA A 61 -8.31 3.53 6.63
CA ALA A 61 -8.82 4.66 7.38
C ALA A 61 -10.21 4.36 7.94
N LEU A 62 -10.46 4.75 9.19
CA LEU A 62 -11.74 4.60 9.86
C LEU A 62 -12.45 5.95 9.96
N ALA A 63 -13.78 5.94 9.80
CA ALA A 63 -14.60 7.14 9.99
C ALA A 63 -14.67 7.60 11.47
N GLU A 64 -14.54 6.66 12.41
CA GLU A 64 -14.65 6.87 13.86
C GLU A 64 -13.44 6.28 14.57
N ASP A 65 -13.23 6.71 15.83
CA ASP A 65 -12.10 6.23 16.64
C ASP A 65 -12.33 4.77 17.05
N GLY A 66 -11.32 3.92 16.88
CA GLY A 66 -11.29 2.53 17.30
C GLY A 66 -10.22 2.24 18.35
N PRO A 67 -10.25 1.04 18.96
CA PRO A 67 -9.32 0.64 19.99
C PRO A 67 -7.92 0.30 19.41
N VAL A 68 -6.93 1.16 19.68
CA VAL A 68 -5.55 0.98 19.21
C VAL A 68 -4.92 -0.28 19.82
N GLY A 69 -4.21 -1.05 18.99
CA GLY A 69 -3.55 -2.29 19.37
C GLY A 69 -4.40 -3.54 19.20
N GLU A 70 -5.68 -3.39 18.82
CA GLU A 70 -6.60 -4.50 18.59
C GLU A 70 -6.76 -4.84 17.11
N ILE A 71 -7.08 -6.11 16.85
CA ILE A 71 -7.45 -6.59 15.52
C ILE A 71 -8.97 -6.66 15.46
N VAL A 72 -9.58 -5.86 14.58
CA VAL A 72 -11.03 -5.78 14.38
C VAL A 72 -11.41 -6.26 12.97
N SER A 73 -12.60 -6.86 12.83
CA SER A 73 -13.18 -7.16 11.52
C SER A 73 -13.88 -5.92 10.96
N LEU A 74 -13.41 -5.42 9.83
CA LEU A 74 -13.97 -4.24 9.16
C LEU A 74 -14.35 -4.57 7.73
N ARG A 75 -15.54 -4.11 7.33
CA ARG A 75 -15.96 -4.16 5.93
C ARG A 75 -15.53 -2.90 5.21
N ILE A 76 -14.80 -3.07 4.11
CA ILE A 76 -14.32 -1.96 3.29
C ILE A 76 -15.46 -1.40 2.45
N LYS A 77 -15.70 -0.09 2.59
CA LYS A 77 -16.75 0.65 1.88
C LYS A 77 -16.22 1.37 0.64
N GLY A 78 -14.91 1.65 0.59
CA GLY A 78 -14.29 2.36 -0.52
C GLY A 78 -12.77 2.44 -0.41
N GLN A 79 -12.17 3.28 -1.24
CA GLN A 79 -10.74 3.55 -1.28
C GLN A 79 -10.49 4.97 -1.84
N ASP A 80 -9.40 5.64 -1.45
CA ASP A 80 -9.07 7.03 -1.84
C ASP A 80 -7.88 7.13 -2.82
N GLY A 81 -7.47 6.01 -3.39
CA GLY A 81 -6.31 5.84 -4.25
C GLY A 81 -5.03 5.47 -3.51
N ARG A 82 -5.01 5.53 -2.18
CA ARG A 82 -3.82 5.20 -1.37
C ARG A 82 -4.13 4.21 -0.24
N GLN A 83 -5.32 4.30 0.33
CA GLN A 83 -5.76 3.48 1.45
C GLN A 83 -7.23 3.07 1.27
N LEU A 84 -7.63 2.03 2.00
CA LEU A 84 -9.01 1.57 2.09
C LEU A 84 -9.79 2.43 3.08
N LEU A 85 -11.10 2.52 2.90
CA LEU A 85 -12.01 3.28 3.76
C LEU A 85 -13.03 2.32 4.40
N ALA A 86 -13.11 2.34 5.73
CA ALA A 86 -14.03 1.52 6.54
C ALA A 86 -15.02 2.38 7.34
#